data_AF-A0A520Z314-F1
#
_entry.id   AF-A0A520Z314-F1
#
_cell.length_a   1.000
_cell.length_b   1.000
_cell.length_c   1.000
_cell.angle_alpha   90.00
_cell.angle_beta   90.00
_cell.angle_gamma   90.00
#
_symmetry.space_group_name_H-M   'P 1'
#
loop_
_entity.id
_entity.type
_entity.pdbx_description
1 polymer ?
#
loop_
_entity_poly.entity_id
_entity_poly.type
_entity_poly.pdbx_seq_one_letter_code
_entity_poly.pdbx_strand_id
1 'polypeptide(L)'
;MKENLVQAQHAGGGIIDTSKQPGKELRSYHQSFAPYEGTVQIPWIDEKPSPVSIKITETITYEIPVDEKKFNEKKLTVEDLELNEVKNNSEINFHQVDCLFFKIIKQTQTRAIENLVCTRERDGTQYWLSDGKKYVEWGSWSNWKIEKETIGIETAEKKP
;
A
#
# COMPACT_ATOMS: atom_id res chain seq x y z
N MET A 1 46.74 3.79 -24.84
CA MET A 1 45.45 3.58 -24.15
C MET A 1 45.79 3.12 -22.74
N LYS A 2 45.43 3.91 -21.73
CA LYS A 2 45.73 3.63 -20.32
C LYS A 2 44.42 3.27 -19.63
N GLU A 3 44.26 1.99 -19.32
CA GLU A 3 43.42 1.55 -18.22
C GLU A 3 44.08 2.04 -16.93
N ASN A 4 43.31 2.64 -16.02
CA ASN A 4 43.74 2.78 -14.64
C ASN A 4 42.55 2.60 -13.70
N LEU A 5 42.61 1.46 -13.03
CA LEU A 5 41.91 1.09 -11.80
C LEU A 5 42.04 2.23 -10.77
N VAL A 6 40.92 2.74 -10.25
CA VAL A 6 40.95 3.66 -9.11
C VAL A 6 40.79 2.84 -7.83
N GLN A 7 41.91 2.58 -7.19
CA GLN A 7 42.00 1.98 -5.86
C GLN A 7 41.87 3.11 -4.82
N ALA A 8 40.99 2.92 -3.85
CA ALA A 8 40.79 3.84 -2.73
C ALA A 8 42.06 3.99 -1.89
N GLN A 9 42.41 5.23 -1.54
CA GLN A 9 43.36 5.54 -0.47
C GLN A 9 42.76 6.60 0.44
N HIS A 10 42.39 6.18 1.64
CA HIS A 10 42.13 7.06 2.77
C HIS A 10 43.45 7.76 3.15
N ALA A 11 43.57 9.05 2.84
CA ALA A 11 44.64 9.89 3.32
C ALA A 11 44.10 10.79 4.43
N GLY A 12 44.61 10.60 5.65
CA GLY A 12 44.27 11.45 6.79
C GLY A 12 44.82 10.93 8.11
N GLY A 13 46.06 10.44 8.12
CA GLY A 13 46.78 10.16 9.37
C GLY A 13 47.10 11.46 10.09
N GLY A 14 46.43 11.72 11.20
CA GLY A 14 46.77 12.74 12.17
C GLY A 14 47.31 12.08 13.44
N ILE A 15 48.58 12.35 13.74
CA ILE A 15 49.29 11.98 14.97
C ILE A 15 48.51 12.46 16.20
N ILE A 16 48.09 11.54 17.06
CA ILE A 16 47.48 11.86 18.36
C ILE A 16 48.58 12.26 19.34
N ASP A 17 48.72 13.56 19.57
CA ASP A 17 49.49 14.11 20.68
C ASP A 17 48.74 13.82 22.00
N THR A 18 49.19 12.81 22.74
CA THR A 18 48.59 12.40 24.03
C THR A 18 49.00 13.29 25.21
N SER A 19 49.73 14.38 24.99
CA SER A 19 50.12 15.31 26.08
C SER A 19 49.05 16.36 26.42
N LYS A 20 47.99 16.47 25.62
CA LYS A 20 46.84 17.33 25.92
C LYS A 20 45.64 16.50 26.34
N GLN A 21 45.43 16.36 27.65
CA GLN A 21 44.10 16.11 28.19
C GLN A 21 43.24 17.36 27.94
N PRO A 22 42.12 17.29 27.21
CA PRO A 22 41.06 18.28 27.33
C PRO A 22 39.99 17.68 28.24
N GLY A 23 39.92 18.23 29.45
CA GLY A 23 38.79 18.01 30.35
C GLY A 23 37.48 18.52 29.75
N LYS A 24 36.38 17.91 30.21
CA LYS A 24 34.97 18.16 29.87
C LYS A 24 34.58 17.81 28.43
N GLU A 25 33.72 16.79 28.33
CA GLU A 25 32.99 16.40 27.13
C GLU A 25 32.49 17.62 26.34
N LEU A 26 33.08 17.85 25.17
CA LEU A 26 32.48 18.71 24.16
C LEU A 26 31.32 17.94 23.55
N ARG A 27 30.09 18.45 23.74
CA ARG A 27 28.91 17.95 23.04
C ARG A 27 29.19 18.01 21.54
N SER A 28 29.19 16.87 20.87
CA SER A 28 29.33 16.84 19.41
C SER A 28 28.07 17.42 18.78
N TYR A 29 28.17 18.62 18.23
CA TYR A 29 27.11 19.21 17.42
C TYR A 29 27.22 18.63 16.01
N HIS A 30 26.15 18.00 15.52
CA HIS A 30 26.03 17.72 14.09
C HIS A 30 26.06 19.06 13.35
N GLN A 31 27.08 19.25 12.51
CA GLN A 31 27.37 20.48 11.77
C GLN A 31 26.43 20.63 10.56
N SER A 32 25.12 20.63 10.82
CA SER A 32 24.12 20.96 9.81
C SER A 32 22.95 21.60 10.53
N PHE A 33 22.72 22.89 10.22
CA PHE A 33 21.63 23.75 10.72
C PHE A 33 21.87 24.39 12.10
N ALA A 34 22.45 25.60 12.09
CA ALA A 34 22.21 26.55 13.18
C ALA A 34 20.68 26.83 13.25
N PRO A 35 20.07 26.86 14.44
CA PRO A 35 18.64 27.10 14.55
C PRO A 35 18.32 28.57 14.24
N TYR A 36 17.45 28.81 13.25
CA TYR A 36 16.86 30.12 12.99
C TYR A 36 15.89 30.49 14.12
N GLU A 37 15.71 31.78 14.43
CA GLU A 37 14.66 32.21 15.37
C GLU A 37 13.30 31.67 14.92
N GLY A 38 12.59 30.98 15.83
CA GLY A 38 11.32 30.30 15.54
C GLY A 38 11.41 28.80 15.28
N THR A 39 12.58 28.16 15.43
CA THR A 39 12.67 26.69 15.39
C THR A 39 11.87 26.07 16.53
N VAL A 40 10.77 25.39 16.19
CA VAL A 40 10.03 24.53 17.10
C VAL A 40 10.97 23.46 17.63
N GLN A 41 11.11 23.36 18.95
CA GLN A 41 11.89 22.29 19.57
C GLN A 41 11.22 20.96 19.24
N ILE A 42 11.84 20.16 18.38
CA ILE A 42 11.43 18.77 18.18
C ILE A 42 11.68 18.07 19.51
N PRO A 43 10.67 17.46 20.14
CA PRO A 43 10.86 16.73 21.38
C PRO A 43 11.99 15.71 21.17
N TRP A 44 12.93 15.68 22.09
CA TRP A 44 13.99 14.68 22.10
C TRP A 44 13.32 13.31 22.21
N ILE A 45 13.31 12.55 21.12
CA ILE A 45 12.83 11.17 21.11
C ILE A 45 14.05 10.30 21.45
N ASP A 46 14.18 9.96 22.73
CA ASP A 46 15.23 9.05 23.22
C ASP A 46 15.05 7.63 22.66
N GLU A 47 13.79 7.25 22.40
CA GLU A 47 13.43 5.92 21.94
C GLU A 47 13.33 5.87 20.42
N LYS A 48 14.35 5.30 19.78
CA LYS A 48 14.28 4.99 18.35
C LYS A 48 13.22 3.91 18.13
N PRO A 49 12.29 4.09 17.18
CA PRO A 49 11.28 3.07 16.91
C PRO A 49 11.95 1.77 16.47
N SER A 50 11.53 0.65 17.07
CA SER A 50 11.97 -0.68 16.68
C SER A 50 11.02 -1.24 15.62
N PRO A 51 11.44 -1.40 14.35
CA PRO A 51 10.55 -1.88 13.31
C PRO A 51 10.28 -3.38 13.47
N VAL A 52 9.01 -3.76 13.32
CA VAL A 52 8.56 -5.16 13.23
C VAL A 52 7.91 -5.38 11.88
N SER A 53 8.22 -6.50 11.22
CA SER A 53 7.56 -6.90 9.97
C SER A 53 6.32 -7.73 10.28
N ILE A 54 5.18 -7.33 9.71
CA ILE A 54 3.92 -8.07 9.81
C ILE A 54 3.52 -8.60 8.44
N LYS A 55 2.79 -9.72 8.42
CA LYS A 55 2.18 -10.25 7.19
C LYS A 55 0.77 -9.70 7.05
N ILE A 56 0.44 -9.22 5.86
CA ILE A 56 -0.89 -8.72 5.51
C ILE A 56 -1.44 -9.62 4.42
N THR A 57 -2.62 -10.18 4.64
CA THR A 57 -3.34 -10.96 3.62
C THR A 57 -4.41 -10.08 3.00
N GLU A 58 -4.42 -9.96 1.67
CA GLU A 58 -5.46 -9.26 0.93
C GLU A 58 -6.32 -10.26 0.15
N THR A 59 -7.63 -10.17 0.32
CA THR A 59 -8.62 -10.93 -0.44
C THR A 59 -9.51 -9.96 -1.20
N ILE A 60 -9.70 -10.22 -2.49
CA ILE A 60 -10.56 -9.42 -3.36
C ILE A 60 -11.68 -10.31 -3.91
N THR A 61 -12.91 -9.87 -3.73
CA THR A 61 -14.11 -10.57 -4.20
C THR A 61 -14.91 -9.67 -5.14
N TYR A 62 -15.42 -10.26 -6.22
CA TYR A 62 -16.23 -9.58 -7.23
C TYR A 62 -17.54 -10.33 -7.44
N GLU A 63 -18.63 -9.59 -7.56
CA GLU A 63 -19.93 -10.14 -8.00
C GLU A 63 -20.20 -9.71 -9.43
N ILE A 64 -20.00 -10.62 -10.38
CA ILE A 64 -20.15 -10.34 -11.81
C ILE A 64 -21.29 -11.16 -12.43
N PRO A 65 -22.08 -10.57 -13.34
CA PRO A 65 -22.98 -11.33 -14.18
C PRO A 65 -22.18 -12.16 -15.19
N VAL A 66 -22.68 -13.36 -15.45
CA VAL A 66 -22.16 -14.29 -16.46
C VAL A 66 -23.30 -14.77 -17.35
N ASP A 67 -22.97 -15.30 -18.52
CA ASP A 67 -23.98 -15.88 -19.42
C ASP A 67 -24.58 -17.14 -18.79
N GLU A 68 -25.90 -17.14 -18.62
CA GLU A 68 -26.65 -18.24 -17.99
C GLU A 68 -26.47 -19.56 -18.74
N LYS A 69 -26.42 -19.55 -20.08
CA LYS A 69 -26.24 -20.77 -20.88
C LYS A 69 -24.87 -21.36 -20.63
N LYS A 70 -23.82 -20.53 -20.66
CA LYS A 70 -22.44 -20.96 -20.38
C LYS A 70 -22.27 -21.46 -18.94
N PHE A 71 -22.91 -20.80 -17.98
CA PHE A 71 -22.89 -21.20 -16.58
C PHE A 71 -23.53 -22.57 -16.38
N ASN A 72 -24.74 -22.78 -16.92
CA ASN A 72 -25.47 -24.04 -16.83
C ASN A 72 -24.75 -25.20 -17.55
N GLU A 73 -24.10 -24.91 -18.68
CA GLU A 73 -23.29 -25.88 -19.41
C GLU A 73 -21.90 -26.12 -18.77
N LYS A 74 -21.54 -25.39 -17.71
CA LYS A 74 -20.21 -25.40 -17.06
C LYS A 74 -19.05 -25.14 -18.04
N LYS A 75 -19.29 -24.29 -19.04
CA LYS A 75 -18.31 -23.91 -20.08
C LYS A 75 -17.74 -22.51 -19.87
N LEU A 76 -17.72 -22.01 -18.64
CA LEU A 76 -17.07 -20.73 -18.34
C LEU A 76 -15.57 -20.84 -18.61
N THR A 77 -15.06 -19.93 -19.43
CA THR A 77 -13.63 -19.81 -19.71
C THR A 77 -13.00 -18.75 -18.80
N VAL A 78 -11.68 -18.67 -18.78
CA VAL A 78 -10.95 -17.62 -18.06
C VAL A 78 -11.36 -16.23 -18.55
N GLU A 79 -11.56 -16.08 -19.87
CA GLU A 79 -12.03 -14.83 -20.50
C GLU A 79 -13.41 -14.40 -20.00
N ASP A 80 -14.27 -15.35 -19.62
CA ASP A 80 -15.59 -15.02 -19.07
C ASP A 80 -15.51 -14.46 -17.63
N LEU A 81 -14.43 -14.78 -16.91
CA LEU A 81 -14.14 -14.34 -15.54
C LEU A 81 -13.20 -13.13 -15.48
N GLU A 82 -12.43 -12.90 -16.55
CA GLU A 82 -11.50 -11.79 -16.66
C GLU A 82 -12.26 -10.48 -16.90
N LEU A 83 -11.94 -9.47 -16.09
CA LEU A 83 -12.52 -8.14 -16.18
C LEU A 83 -11.46 -7.20 -16.74
N ASN A 84 -11.70 -6.67 -17.94
CA ASN A 84 -10.86 -5.62 -18.50
C ASN A 84 -11.20 -4.30 -17.83
N GLU A 85 -10.36 -3.86 -16.89
CA GLU A 85 -10.50 -2.54 -16.26
C GLU A 85 -10.21 -1.44 -17.28
N VAL A 86 -11.20 -0.56 -17.47
CA VAL A 86 -11.09 0.62 -18.31
C VAL A 86 -10.56 1.73 -17.45
N LYS A 87 -9.32 2.19 -17.71
CA LYS A 87 -8.71 3.29 -16.96
C LYS A 87 -8.92 4.63 -17.66
N ASN A 88 -9.14 4.59 -18.96
CA ASN A 88 -9.40 5.76 -19.78
C ASN A 88 -10.54 5.46 -20.74
N ASN A 89 -11.57 6.30 -20.76
CA ASN A 89 -12.74 6.12 -21.62
C ASN A 89 -12.40 6.16 -23.12
N SER A 90 -11.17 6.57 -23.49
CA SER A 90 -10.63 6.47 -24.85
C SER A 90 -10.24 5.04 -25.25
N GLU A 91 -10.13 4.11 -24.30
CA GLU A 91 -9.83 2.70 -24.55
C GLU A 91 -11.03 1.96 -25.15
N ILE A 92 -12.25 2.47 -24.91
CA ILE A 92 -13.47 1.95 -25.53
C ILE A 92 -13.97 2.95 -26.57
N ASN A 93 -13.90 2.56 -27.84
CA ASN A 93 -14.55 3.30 -28.92
C ASN A 93 -16.06 3.04 -28.91
N PHE A 94 -16.81 3.57 -27.93
CA PHE A 94 -18.26 3.40 -27.81
C PHE A 94 -19.07 3.85 -29.05
N HIS A 95 -18.45 4.60 -29.99
CA HIS A 95 -19.06 4.98 -31.26
C HIS A 95 -18.96 3.90 -32.35
N GLN A 96 -18.17 2.84 -32.12
CA GLN A 96 -17.89 1.76 -33.08
C GLN A 96 -18.37 0.39 -32.58
N VAL A 97 -18.77 0.28 -31.31
CA VAL A 97 -19.23 -0.98 -30.71
C VAL A 97 -20.53 -0.74 -29.95
N ASP A 98 -21.46 -1.69 -30.08
CA ASP A 98 -22.77 -1.62 -29.42
C ASP A 98 -22.65 -2.19 -28.00
N CYS A 99 -23.30 -1.55 -27.04
CA CYS A 99 -23.44 -2.07 -25.69
C CYS A 99 -24.62 -3.05 -25.66
N LEU A 100 -24.31 -4.34 -25.50
CA LEU A 100 -25.30 -5.42 -25.43
C LEU A 100 -25.89 -5.58 -24.04
N PHE A 101 -25.11 -5.28 -23.00
CA PHE A 101 -25.52 -5.43 -21.62
C PHE A 101 -24.78 -4.44 -20.71
N PHE A 102 -25.50 -3.86 -19.76
CA PHE A 102 -24.95 -2.98 -18.73
C PHE A 102 -25.46 -3.38 -17.35
N LYS A 103 -24.56 -3.42 -16.36
CA LYS A 103 -24.95 -3.66 -14.96
C LYS A 103 -23.94 -3.04 -14.00
N ILE A 104 -24.45 -2.51 -12.88
CA ILE A 104 -23.61 -2.10 -11.75
C ILE A 104 -23.21 -3.36 -10.98
N ILE A 105 -21.91 -3.53 -10.80
CA ILE A 105 -21.28 -4.62 -10.05
C ILE A 105 -20.55 -4.06 -8.85
N LYS A 106 -20.28 -4.93 -7.88
CA LYS A 106 -19.62 -4.56 -6.63
C LYS A 106 -18.34 -5.35 -6.46
N GLN A 107 -17.31 -4.67 -5.97
CA GLN A 107 -16.06 -5.27 -5.56
C GLN A 107 -15.82 -4.98 -4.08
N THR A 108 -15.46 -6.02 -3.35
CA THR A 108 -15.07 -5.93 -1.94
C THR A 108 -13.60 -6.31 -1.80
N GLN A 109 -12.83 -5.48 -1.10
CA GLN A 109 -11.47 -5.79 -0.70
C GLN A 109 -11.40 -5.92 0.82
N THR A 110 -10.91 -7.06 1.27
CA THR A 110 -10.67 -7.37 2.69
C THR A 110 -9.19 -7.50 2.94
N ARG A 111 -8.68 -6.80 3.94
CA ARG A 111 -7.32 -6.97 4.47
C ARG A 111 -7.40 -7.53 5.87
N ALA A 112 -6.62 -8.58 6.11
CA ALA A 112 -6.51 -9.21 7.41
C ALA A 112 -5.04 -9.23 7.86
N ILE A 113 -4.83 -8.80 9.11
CA ILE A 113 -3.64 -9.05 9.91
C ILE A 113 -4.07 -9.82 11.16
N GLU A 114 -3.12 -10.33 11.94
CA GLU A 114 -3.39 -11.18 13.11
C GLU A 114 -4.43 -10.61 14.08
N ASN A 115 -4.50 -9.28 14.19
CA ASN A 115 -5.37 -8.58 15.13
C ASN A 115 -6.28 -7.50 14.50
N LEU A 116 -6.49 -7.52 13.19
CA LEU A 116 -7.33 -6.51 12.54
C LEU A 116 -7.83 -7.00 11.20
N VAL A 117 -9.13 -6.86 10.99
CA VAL A 117 -9.76 -7.05 9.68
C VAL A 117 -10.35 -5.72 9.25
N CYS A 118 -10.00 -5.28 8.04
CA CYS A 118 -10.62 -4.11 7.44
C CYS A 118 -11.13 -4.41 6.03
N THR A 119 -12.31 -3.87 5.74
CA THR A 119 -13.02 -4.07 4.49
C THR A 119 -13.28 -2.73 3.82
N ARG A 120 -13.22 -2.69 2.50
CA ARG A 120 -13.67 -1.55 1.70
C ARG A 120 -14.34 -2.04 0.43
N GLU A 121 -15.19 -1.21 -0.12
CA GLU A 121 -16.06 -1.57 -1.23
C GLU A 121 -15.93 -0.51 -2.32
N ARG A 122 -16.07 -0.92 -3.58
CA ARG A 122 -16.28 0.00 -4.69
C ARG A 122 -17.33 -0.57 -5.62
N ASP A 123 -18.11 0.34 -6.19
CA ASP A 123 -19.03 0.01 -7.27
C ASP A 123 -18.28 0.14 -8.60
N GLY A 124 -18.67 -0.65 -9.59
CA GLY A 124 -18.18 -0.55 -10.95
C GLY A 124 -19.30 -0.75 -11.95
N THR A 125 -19.16 -0.18 -13.13
CA THR A 125 -20.11 -0.38 -14.22
C THR A 125 -19.50 -1.37 -15.19
N GLN A 126 -20.17 -2.51 -15.40
CA GLN A 126 -19.75 -3.49 -16.37
C GLN A 126 -20.50 -3.30 -17.70
N TYR A 127 -19.76 -3.42 -18.79
CA TYR A 127 -20.25 -3.33 -20.16
C TYR A 127 -19.91 -4.61 -20.92
N TRP A 128 -20.89 -5.19 -21.61
CA TRP A 128 -20.64 -6.22 -22.60
C TRP A 128 -20.81 -5.60 -23.97
N LEU A 129 -19.74 -5.59 -24.74
CA LEU A 129 -19.74 -4.94 -26.03
C LEU A 129 -19.86 -5.98 -27.15
N SER A 130 -20.29 -5.54 -28.33
CA SER A 130 -20.44 -6.40 -29.51
C SER A 130 -19.12 -7.01 -30.02
N ASP A 131 -17.97 -6.53 -29.53
CA ASP A 131 -16.65 -7.12 -29.76
C ASP A 131 -16.42 -8.43 -28.98
N GLY A 132 -17.41 -8.85 -28.18
CA GLY A 132 -17.36 -10.05 -27.34
C GLY A 132 -16.57 -9.87 -26.05
N LYS A 133 -16.02 -8.68 -25.79
CA LYS A 133 -15.26 -8.38 -24.59
C LYS A 133 -16.14 -7.77 -23.51
N LYS A 134 -15.76 -8.05 -22.27
CA LYS A 134 -16.37 -7.50 -21.07
C LYS A 134 -15.41 -6.48 -20.47
N TYR A 135 -15.92 -5.29 -20.24
CA TYR A 135 -15.18 -4.18 -19.68
C TYR A 135 -15.81 -3.77 -18.35
N VAL A 136 -15.00 -3.24 -17.45
CA VAL A 136 -15.48 -2.63 -16.21
C VAL A 136 -14.84 -1.27 -15.99
N GLU A 137 -15.69 -0.29 -15.70
CA GLU A 137 -15.27 1.01 -15.20
C GLU A 137 -15.50 1.03 -13.69
N TRP A 138 -14.42 0.96 -12.92
CA TRP A 138 -14.52 0.99 -11.47
C TRP A 138 -14.62 2.42 -10.94
N GLY A 139 -15.56 2.64 -10.03
CA GLY A 139 -15.65 3.85 -9.24
C GLY A 139 -14.57 3.93 -8.16
N SER A 140 -14.62 5.02 -7.42
CA SER A 140 -13.73 5.25 -6.28
C SER A 140 -13.97 4.25 -5.16
N TRP A 141 -12.90 3.84 -4.49
CA TRP A 141 -12.98 3.05 -3.27
C TRP A 141 -13.66 3.81 -2.14
N SER A 142 -14.51 3.12 -1.39
CA SER A 142 -14.99 3.60 -0.11
C SER A 142 -13.84 3.74 0.89
N ASN A 143 -14.10 4.49 1.96
CA ASN A 143 -13.24 4.47 3.13
C ASN A 143 -13.14 3.04 3.70
N TRP A 144 -12.02 2.76 4.35
CA TRP A 144 -11.82 1.51 5.08
C TRP A 144 -12.77 1.44 6.27
N LYS A 145 -13.51 0.33 6.36
CA LYS A 145 -14.32 -0.04 7.52
C LYS A 145 -13.50 -1.03 8.32
N ILE A 146 -13.28 -0.72 9.60
CA ILE A 146 -12.63 -1.65 10.53
C ILE A 146 -13.73 -2.51 11.14
N GLU A 147 -13.67 -3.81 10.90
CA GLU A 147 -14.52 -4.76 11.60
C GLU A 147 -13.84 -5.03 12.95
N LYS A 148 -14.44 -4.50 14.04
CA LYS A 148 -13.88 -4.58 15.39
C LYS A 148 -13.57 -6.03 15.76
N GLU A 149 -12.36 -6.26 16.26
CA GLU A 149 -12.03 -7.48 16.97
C GLU A 149 -12.83 -7.63 18.27
N THR A 150 -13.37 -8.84 18.46
CA THR A 150 -13.53 -9.46 19.77
C THR A 150 -12.17 -9.95 20.26
N ILE A 151 -11.42 -9.11 20.96
CA ILE A 151 -10.45 -9.61 21.95
C ILE A 151 -10.97 -9.16 23.31
N GLY A 152 -11.51 -10.13 24.05
CA GLY A 152 -11.98 -9.96 25.41
C GLY A 152 -10.84 -9.46 26.29
N ILE A 153 -10.94 -8.20 26.71
CA ILE A 153 -10.27 -7.75 27.92
C ILE A 153 -11.19 -8.22 29.04
N GLU A 154 -10.99 -9.46 29.51
CA GLU A 154 -11.41 -9.84 30.85
C GLU A 154 -10.68 -8.90 31.80
N THR A 155 -11.39 -7.88 32.28
CA THR A 155 -10.94 -7.03 33.38
C THR A 155 -10.79 -7.92 34.60
N ALA A 156 -9.58 -8.41 34.82
CA ALA A 156 -9.20 -9.10 36.05
C ALA A 156 -9.51 -8.19 37.24
N GLU A 157 -10.27 -8.76 38.19
CA GLU A 157 -10.70 -8.17 39.44
C GLU A 157 -9.56 -7.46 40.18
N LYS A 158 -9.86 -6.29 40.74
CA LYS A 158 -9.28 -5.87 42.01
C LYS A 158 -10.36 -5.26 42.90
N LYS A 159 -10.89 -6.09 43.79
CA LYS A 159 -11.52 -5.67 45.04
C LYS A 159 -10.45 -5.08 45.98
N PRO A 160 -10.72 -3.94 46.63
CA PRO A 160 -10.48 -3.78 48.05
C PRO A 160 -11.69 -4.26 48.88
#